data_AF-A0A124IND4-F1
#
_entry.id   AF-A0A124IND4-F1
#
_cell.length_a   1.000
_cell.length_b   1.000
_cell.length_c   1.000
_cell.angle_alpha   90.00
_cell.angle_beta   90.00
_cell.angle_gamma   90.00
#
_symmetry.space_group_name_H-M   'P 1'
#
loop_
_entity.id
_entity.type
_entity.pdbx_description
1 polymer ?
#
loop_
_entity_poly.entity_id
_entity_poly.type
_entity_poly.pdbx_seq_one_letter_code
_entity_poly.pdbx_strand_id
1 'polypeptide(L)'
;MQGFQFDSEILYVQKIYFFLFLATVTTLAGAITFWLWGLDCAFLVLGFGISISYIAMVIKKNFAPPAKNISAKRMAHEISQDTSPVSIARFACQLYYYFQSSAQAISLLENFLPGHDPLLCTTLGDILLKEGKAKQALHILRDNPFALVDPLLLATQGHVLRHIGKIPEAANMYDRSLRLAKQNSFPHSGAHWFTQKLLTLSYIASIHHALADCYFILEDLPAAKRQYRAGNLLLFDLSLWRHRPHPAINSTRKTNKSR
;
A
#
# COMPACT_ATOMS: atom_id res chain seq x y z
N MET A 1 -12.12 13.00 16.46
CA MET A 1 -12.29 12.04 15.35
C MET A 1 -10.92 11.44 15.06
N GLN A 2 -10.70 10.16 15.38
CA GLN A 2 -9.47 9.48 14.96
C GLN A 2 -9.46 9.41 13.43
N GLY A 3 -8.44 10.00 12.80
CA GLY A 3 -8.30 9.98 11.35
C GLY A 3 -8.10 8.56 10.85
N PHE A 4 -8.73 8.21 9.72
CA PHE A 4 -8.44 6.96 9.02
C PHE A 4 -6.98 6.97 8.57
N GLN A 5 -6.17 6.07 9.14
CA GLN A 5 -4.80 5.88 8.68
C GLN A 5 -4.85 4.89 7.52
N PHE A 6 -4.88 5.42 6.30
CA PHE A 6 -4.76 4.59 5.11
C PHE A 6 -3.36 3.96 5.05
N ASP A 7 -3.31 2.74 4.50
CA ASP A 7 -2.04 2.16 4.07
C ASP A 7 -1.35 3.12 3.10
N SER A 8 -0.02 3.22 3.22
CA SER A 8 0.80 4.12 2.39
C SER A 8 0.58 3.91 0.89
N GLU A 9 0.22 2.70 0.52
CA GLU A 9 -0.02 2.22 -0.83
C GLU A 9 -1.28 2.83 -1.42
N ILE A 10 -2.36 2.83 -0.64
CA ILE A 10 -3.64 3.43 -1.03
C ILE A 10 -3.52 4.95 -1.04
N LEU A 11 -2.80 5.51 -0.04
CA LEU A 11 -2.58 6.94 0.06
C LEU A 11 -1.85 7.49 -1.18
N TYR A 12 -0.82 6.80 -1.67
CA TYR A 12 -0.11 7.19 -2.89
C TYR A 12 -1.06 7.31 -4.08
N VAL A 13 -1.88 6.28 -4.32
CA VAL A 13 -2.82 6.27 -5.45
C VAL A 13 -3.84 7.41 -5.34
N GLN A 14 -4.40 7.64 -4.15
CA GLN A 14 -5.33 8.75 -3.91
C GLN A 14 -4.70 10.12 -4.18
N LYS A 15 -3.43 10.30 -3.78
CA LYS A 15 -2.68 11.53 -4.06
C LYS A 15 -2.45 11.75 -5.55
N ILE A 16 -2.08 10.71 -6.30
CA ILE A 16 -1.93 10.82 -7.76
C ILE A 16 -3.26 11.20 -8.41
N TYR A 17 -4.38 10.59 -8.01
CA TYR A 17 -5.69 10.99 -8.53
C TYR A 17 -6.05 12.44 -8.20
N PHE A 18 -5.74 12.90 -7.00
CA PHE A 18 -5.96 14.28 -6.60
C PHE A 18 -5.11 15.26 -7.43
N PHE A 19 -3.85 14.93 -7.66
CA PHE A 19 -2.98 15.70 -8.54
C PHE A 19 -3.52 15.74 -9.98
N LEU A 20 -3.90 14.59 -10.55
CA LEU A 20 -4.44 14.52 -11.90
C LEU A 20 -5.73 15.33 -12.03
N PHE A 21 -6.61 15.29 -11.04
CA PHE A 21 -7.81 16.12 -11.01
C PHE A 21 -7.46 17.61 -11.07
N LEU A 22 -6.56 18.10 -10.22
CA LEU A 22 -6.13 19.50 -10.24
C LEU A 22 -5.40 19.88 -11.54
N ALA A 23 -4.59 18.96 -12.08
CA ALA A 23 -3.92 19.14 -13.36
C ALA A 23 -4.93 19.27 -14.51
N THR A 24 -6.03 18.49 -14.52
CA THR A 24 -7.09 18.64 -15.54
C THR A 24 -7.81 19.98 -15.48
N VAL A 25 -8.02 20.53 -14.27
CA VAL A 25 -8.57 21.89 -14.12
C VAL A 25 -7.57 22.93 -14.65
N THR A 26 -6.29 22.74 -14.33
CA THR A 26 -5.21 23.62 -14.80
C THR A 26 -5.07 23.59 -16.33
N THR A 27 -5.15 22.42 -16.96
CA THR A 27 -5.05 22.30 -18.42
C THR A 27 -6.23 22.96 -19.12
N LEU A 28 -7.44 22.84 -18.57
CA LEU A 28 -8.62 23.55 -19.07
C LEU A 28 -8.45 25.07 -18.96
N ALA A 29 -8.00 25.57 -17.81
CA ALA A 29 -7.72 26.99 -17.61
C ALA A 29 -6.63 27.50 -18.58
N GLY A 30 -5.57 26.70 -18.79
CA GLY A 30 -4.52 26.99 -19.77
C GLY A 30 -5.05 27.07 -21.20
N ALA A 31 -5.93 26.15 -21.61
CA ALA A 31 -6.57 26.18 -22.93
C ALA A 31 -7.45 27.42 -23.14
N ILE A 32 -8.22 27.82 -22.12
CA ILE A 32 -9.02 29.05 -22.15
C ILE A 32 -8.09 30.27 -22.25
N THR A 33 -7.00 30.29 -21.48
CA THR A 33 -6.01 31.39 -21.49
C THR A 33 -5.32 31.49 -22.85
N PHE A 34 -4.96 30.35 -23.46
CA PHE A 34 -4.40 30.28 -24.81
C PHE A 34 -5.32 30.93 -25.84
N TRP A 35 -6.61 30.60 -25.76
CA TRP A 35 -7.63 31.15 -26.65
C TRP A 35 -7.80 32.67 -26.51
N LEU A 36 -7.71 33.20 -25.28
CA LEU A 36 -7.98 34.61 -25.00
C LEU A 36 -6.75 35.53 -25.13
N TRP A 37 -5.59 35.07 -24.68
CA TRP A 37 -4.39 35.92 -24.49
C TRP A 37 -3.13 35.36 -25.16
N GLY A 38 -3.25 34.24 -25.89
CA GLY A 38 -2.15 33.62 -26.61
C GLY A 38 -1.27 32.70 -25.76
N LEU A 39 -0.21 32.22 -26.41
CA LEU A 39 0.59 31.08 -25.99
C LEU A 39 1.48 31.34 -24.75
N ASP A 40 2.07 32.53 -24.64
CA ASP A 40 2.96 32.87 -23.52
C ASP A 40 2.20 32.89 -22.19
N CYS A 41 1.02 33.50 -22.17
CA CYS A 41 0.15 33.52 -20.98
C CYS A 41 -0.32 32.11 -20.61
N ALA A 42 -0.66 31.28 -21.61
CA ALA A 42 -1.08 29.91 -21.37
C ALA A 42 0.00 29.06 -20.72
N PHE A 43 1.26 29.18 -21.16
CA PHE A 43 2.38 28.45 -20.56
C PHE A 43 2.65 28.87 -19.12
N LEU A 44 2.53 30.17 -18.80
CA LEU A 44 2.63 30.64 -17.41
C LEU A 44 1.53 30.04 -16.54
N VAL A 45 0.27 30.07 -16.99
CA VAL A 45 -0.86 29.48 -16.26
C VAL A 45 -0.66 27.97 -16.04
N LEU A 46 -0.21 27.24 -17.07
CA LEU A 46 0.07 25.81 -16.95
C LEU A 46 1.21 25.54 -15.97
N GLY A 47 2.33 26.26 -16.07
CA GLY A 47 3.49 26.07 -15.20
C GLY A 47 3.17 26.34 -13.73
N PHE A 48 2.50 27.46 -13.44
CA PHE A 48 2.07 27.78 -12.08
C PHE A 48 1.00 26.81 -11.57
N GLY A 49 -0.01 26.49 -12.37
CA GLY A 49 -1.10 25.61 -11.95
C GLY A 49 -0.63 24.18 -11.67
N ILE A 50 0.27 23.63 -12.48
CA ILE A 50 0.87 22.30 -12.24
C ILE A 50 1.70 22.33 -10.96
N SER A 51 2.49 23.38 -10.75
CA SER A 51 3.31 23.54 -9.53
C SER A 51 2.44 23.61 -8.27
N ILE A 52 1.38 24.41 -8.30
CA ILE A 52 0.41 24.52 -7.20
C ILE A 52 -0.31 23.16 -6.97
N SER A 53 -0.71 22.49 -8.04
CA SER A 53 -1.35 21.16 -7.97
C SER A 53 -0.44 20.13 -7.30
N TYR A 54 0.85 20.14 -7.64
CA TYR A 54 1.84 19.27 -7.02
C TYR A 54 2.02 19.58 -5.54
N ILE A 55 2.20 20.85 -5.17
CA ILE A 55 2.33 21.27 -3.77
C ILE A 55 1.08 20.87 -2.97
N ALA A 56 -0.12 21.09 -3.53
CA ALA A 56 -1.38 20.70 -2.89
C ALA A 56 -1.46 19.18 -2.65
N MET A 57 -1.00 18.36 -3.60
CA MET A 57 -0.91 16.91 -3.44
C MET A 57 0.03 16.51 -2.30
N VAL A 58 1.24 17.09 -2.25
CA VAL A 58 2.26 16.82 -1.23
C VAL A 58 1.73 17.15 0.17
N ILE A 59 1.05 18.30 0.32
CA ILE A 59 0.49 18.77 1.59
C ILE A 59 -0.70 17.90 2.06
N LYS A 60 -1.48 17.34 1.13
CA LYS A 60 -2.69 16.58 1.46
C LYS A 60 -2.35 15.24 2.08
N LYS A 61 -2.56 15.12 3.40
CA LYS A 61 -2.26 13.89 4.16
C LYS A 61 -3.44 12.92 4.28
N ASN A 62 -4.66 13.45 4.28
CA ASN A 62 -5.87 12.67 4.55
C ASN A 62 -6.87 12.82 3.41
N PHE A 63 -7.55 11.72 3.10
CA PHE A 63 -8.66 11.66 2.18
C PHE A 63 -9.91 11.22 2.95
N ALA A 64 -11.04 11.87 2.69
CA ALA A 64 -12.29 11.43 3.30
C ALA A 64 -12.69 10.08 2.69
N PRO A 65 -13.04 9.08 3.50
CA PRO A 65 -13.58 7.84 2.98
C PRO A 65 -14.93 8.11 2.27
N PRO A 66 -15.33 7.23 1.34
CA PRO A 66 -16.64 7.33 0.72
C PRO A 66 -17.75 7.20 1.77
N ALA A 67 -18.89 7.87 1.52
CA ALA A 67 -20.03 7.81 2.42
C ALA A 67 -20.53 6.37 2.59
N LYS A 68 -20.77 5.94 3.85
CA LYS A 68 -21.11 4.55 4.19
C LYS A 68 -22.34 4.03 3.44
N ASN A 69 -23.36 4.87 3.25
CA ASN A 69 -24.57 4.53 2.51
C ASN A 69 -24.30 4.20 1.02
N ILE A 70 -23.46 5.00 0.36
CA ILE A 70 -23.08 4.80 -1.04
C ILE A 70 -22.24 3.53 -1.16
N SER A 71 -21.26 3.34 -0.25
CA SER A 71 -20.45 2.12 -0.20
C SER A 71 -21.30 0.87 0.03
N ALA A 72 -22.23 0.91 0.99
CA ALA A 72 -23.15 -0.21 1.26
C ALA A 72 -24.00 -0.58 0.05
N LYS A 73 -24.55 0.42 -0.65
CA LYS A 73 -25.35 0.19 -1.87
C LYS A 73 -24.51 -0.42 -3.00
N ARG A 74 -23.28 0.05 -3.21
CA ARG A 74 -22.36 -0.52 -4.20
C ARG A 74 -21.94 -1.95 -3.85
N MET A 75 -21.62 -2.20 -2.59
CA MET A 75 -21.27 -3.54 -2.09
C MET A 75 -22.40 -4.55 -2.31
N ALA A 76 -23.62 -4.20 -1.91
CA ALA A 76 -24.79 -5.07 -2.09
C ALA A 76 -25.02 -5.41 -3.56
N HIS A 77 -24.77 -4.46 -4.47
CA HIS A 77 -24.89 -4.68 -5.90
C HIS A 77 -23.77 -5.59 -6.45
N GLU A 78 -22.50 -5.30 -6.12
CA GLU A 78 -21.34 -6.07 -6.62
C GLU A 78 -21.37 -7.53 -6.16
N ILE A 79 -21.66 -7.81 -4.88
CA ILE A 79 -21.69 -9.19 -4.35
C ILE A 79 -22.81 -10.02 -4.98
N SER A 80 -23.93 -9.39 -5.34
CA SER A 80 -25.04 -10.08 -6.00
C SER A 80 -24.70 -10.52 -7.43
N GLN A 81 -23.68 -9.92 -8.03
CA GLN A 81 -23.30 -10.14 -9.43
C GLN A 81 -21.99 -10.92 -9.58
N ASP A 82 -21.06 -10.78 -8.65
CA ASP A 82 -19.72 -11.38 -8.75
C ASP A 82 -19.21 -11.88 -7.40
N THR A 83 -18.99 -13.19 -7.31
CA THR A 83 -18.38 -13.88 -6.16
C THR A 83 -16.92 -14.24 -6.40
N SER A 84 -16.24 -13.55 -7.33
CA SER A 84 -14.82 -13.73 -7.56
C SER A 84 -13.99 -13.43 -6.29
N PRO A 85 -12.81 -14.06 -6.13
CA PRO A 85 -11.90 -13.78 -5.01
C PRO A 85 -11.55 -12.29 -4.88
N VAL A 86 -11.46 -11.58 -6.00
CA VAL A 86 -11.20 -10.14 -6.04
C VAL A 86 -12.33 -9.34 -5.40
N SER A 87 -13.58 -9.65 -5.76
CA SER A 87 -14.76 -8.97 -5.22
C SER A 87 -14.95 -9.26 -3.74
N ILE A 88 -14.68 -10.50 -3.31
CA ILE A 88 -14.70 -10.89 -1.88
C ILE A 88 -13.60 -10.16 -1.09
N ALA A 89 -12.36 -10.13 -1.60
CA ALA A 89 -11.26 -9.41 -0.96
C ALA A 89 -11.58 -7.92 -0.81
N ARG A 90 -12.11 -7.29 -1.86
CA ARG A 90 -12.55 -5.89 -1.84
C ARG A 90 -13.64 -5.67 -0.79
N PHE A 91 -14.63 -6.55 -0.74
CA PHE A 91 -15.72 -6.46 0.21
C PHE A 91 -15.23 -6.59 1.66
N ALA A 92 -14.35 -7.55 1.93
CA ALA A 92 -13.73 -7.70 3.25
C ALA A 92 -12.93 -6.46 3.67
N CYS A 93 -12.13 -5.89 2.75
CA CYS A 93 -11.43 -4.63 2.99
C CYS A 93 -12.40 -3.48 3.31
N GLN A 94 -13.51 -3.36 2.59
CA GLN A 94 -14.51 -2.32 2.85
C GLN A 94 -15.18 -2.52 4.22
N LEU A 95 -15.56 -3.76 4.57
CA LEU A 95 -16.08 -4.09 5.90
C LEU A 95 -15.09 -3.69 7.01
N TYR A 96 -13.80 -4.01 6.81
CA TYR A 96 -12.74 -3.69 7.76
C TYR A 96 -12.52 -2.18 7.88
N TYR A 97 -12.16 -1.50 6.80
CA TYR A 97 -11.73 -0.09 6.84
C TYR A 97 -12.88 0.90 6.96
N TYR A 98 -14.01 0.68 6.28
CA TYR A 98 -15.09 1.67 6.21
C TYR A 98 -16.21 1.42 7.21
N PHE A 99 -16.52 0.14 7.46
CA PHE A 99 -17.58 -0.24 8.41
C PHE A 99 -17.04 -0.55 9.81
N GLN A 100 -15.71 -0.72 9.97
CA GLN A 100 -15.07 -1.07 11.24
C GLN A 100 -15.58 -2.40 11.81
N SER A 101 -16.00 -3.31 10.92
CA SER A 101 -16.55 -4.62 11.28
C SER A 101 -15.49 -5.70 11.12
N SER A 102 -14.43 -5.67 11.95
CA SER A 102 -13.29 -6.59 11.80
C SER A 102 -13.69 -8.07 11.89
N ALA A 103 -14.57 -8.42 12.83
CA ALA A 103 -15.07 -9.79 12.98
C ALA A 103 -15.82 -10.29 11.73
N GLN A 104 -16.62 -9.44 11.09
CA GLN A 104 -17.35 -9.81 9.87
C GLN A 104 -16.40 -9.96 8.67
N ALA A 105 -15.42 -9.06 8.53
CA ALA A 105 -14.41 -9.15 7.48
C ALA A 105 -13.57 -10.43 7.60
N ILE A 106 -13.14 -10.78 8.82
CA ILE A 106 -12.38 -12.01 9.10
C ILE A 106 -13.24 -13.24 8.80
N SER A 107 -14.45 -13.30 9.36
CA SER A 107 -15.35 -14.46 9.16
C SER A 107 -15.69 -14.67 7.69
N LEU A 108 -15.92 -13.58 6.94
CA LEU A 108 -16.12 -13.65 5.49
C LEU A 108 -14.92 -14.29 4.80
N LEU A 109 -13.70 -13.83 5.05
CA LEU A 109 -12.49 -14.35 4.39
C LEU A 109 -12.18 -15.79 4.80
N GLU A 110 -12.40 -16.15 6.07
CA GLU A 110 -12.21 -17.52 6.56
C GLU A 110 -13.13 -18.52 5.83
N ASN A 111 -14.36 -18.13 5.50
CA ASN A 111 -15.29 -18.98 4.74
C ASN A 111 -14.78 -19.32 3.33
N PHE A 112 -13.92 -18.48 2.75
CA PHE A 112 -13.35 -18.71 1.41
C PHE A 112 -11.89 -19.20 1.45
N LEU A 113 -11.33 -19.45 2.64
CA LEU A 113 -9.98 -19.95 2.80
C LEU A 113 -9.71 -21.31 2.13
N PRO A 114 -10.66 -22.28 2.09
CA PRO A 114 -10.45 -23.56 1.41
C PRO A 114 -10.16 -23.43 -0.09
N GLY A 115 -10.50 -22.30 -0.72
CA GLY A 115 -10.17 -22.02 -2.12
C GLY A 115 -8.68 -21.76 -2.38
N HIS A 116 -7.86 -21.61 -1.33
CA HIS A 116 -6.42 -21.35 -1.40
C HIS A 116 -6.01 -20.14 -2.27
N ASP A 117 -6.94 -19.23 -2.56
CA ASP A 117 -6.67 -18.05 -3.36
C ASP A 117 -5.65 -17.13 -2.65
N PRO A 118 -4.53 -16.78 -3.29
CA PRO A 118 -3.49 -15.95 -2.68
C PRO A 118 -3.98 -14.55 -2.26
N LEU A 119 -4.90 -13.94 -3.02
CA LEU A 119 -5.41 -12.60 -2.71
C LEU A 119 -6.28 -12.63 -1.45
N LEU A 120 -7.13 -13.64 -1.29
CA LEU A 120 -7.93 -13.81 -0.07
C LEU A 120 -7.04 -14.08 1.15
N CYS A 121 -6.05 -14.96 1.01
CA CYS A 121 -5.13 -15.29 2.09
C CYS A 121 -4.27 -14.09 2.51
N THR A 122 -3.77 -13.30 1.56
CA THR A 122 -3.01 -12.07 1.84
C THR A 122 -3.87 -11.01 2.52
N THR A 123 -5.10 -10.82 2.05
CA THR A 123 -6.06 -9.89 2.67
C THR A 123 -6.38 -10.29 4.11
N LEU A 124 -6.64 -11.58 4.35
CA LEU A 124 -6.88 -12.09 5.70
C LEU A 124 -5.64 -11.95 6.59
N GLY A 125 -4.46 -12.27 6.06
CA GLY A 125 -3.19 -12.12 6.76
C GLY A 125 -2.90 -10.69 7.20
N ASP A 126 -3.15 -9.70 6.32
CA ASP A 126 -2.98 -8.28 6.63
C ASP A 126 -3.97 -7.81 7.71
N ILE A 127 -5.25 -8.17 7.59
CA ILE A 127 -6.27 -7.84 8.60
C ILE A 127 -5.91 -8.47 9.95
N LEU A 128 -5.56 -9.76 9.98
CA LEU A 128 -5.16 -10.44 11.22
C LEU A 128 -3.91 -9.81 11.85
N LEU A 129 -2.94 -9.38 11.03
CA LEU A 129 -1.76 -8.68 11.53
C LEU A 129 -2.15 -7.36 12.22
N LYS A 130 -3.04 -6.57 11.61
CA LYS A 130 -3.54 -5.30 12.17
C LYS A 130 -4.35 -5.49 13.45
N GLU A 131 -5.07 -6.61 13.56
CA GLU A 131 -5.76 -7.02 14.80
C GLU A 131 -4.82 -7.65 15.86
N GLY A 132 -3.50 -7.63 15.64
CA GLY A 132 -2.50 -8.18 16.57
C GLY A 132 -2.39 -9.71 16.58
N LYS A 133 -3.12 -10.41 15.71
CA LYS A 133 -3.13 -11.87 15.58
C LYS A 133 -2.03 -12.39 14.66
N ALA A 134 -0.80 -11.88 14.84
CA ALA A 134 0.32 -12.13 13.94
C ALA A 134 0.68 -13.62 13.79
N LYS A 135 0.56 -14.43 14.85
CA LYS A 135 0.81 -15.88 14.78
C LYS A 135 -0.21 -16.60 13.89
N GLN A 136 -1.49 -16.26 14.01
CA GLN A 136 -2.56 -16.81 13.18
C GLN A 136 -2.38 -16.39 11.72
N ALA A 137 -2.06 -15.10 11.49
CA ALA A 137 -1.73 -14.60 10.16
C ALA A 137 -0.60 -15.41 9.51
N LEU A 138 0.50 -15.63 10.24
CA LEU A 138 1.64 -16.38 9.70
C LEU A 138 1.29 -17.83 9.37
N HIS A 139 0.48 -18.50 10.20
CA HIS A 139 0.03 -19.87 9.97
C HIS A 139 -0.76 -19.98 8.66
N ILE A 140 -1.79 -19.15 8.51
CA ILE A 140 -2.65 -19.11 7.32
C ILE A 140 -1.84 -18.83 6.05
N LEU A 141 -0.91 -17.88 6.11
CA LEU A 141 -0.08 -17.51 4.96
C LEU A 141 0.92 -18.60 4.57
N ARG A 142 1.41 -19.40 5.53
CA ARG A 142 2.39 -20.48 5.28
C ARG A 142 1.73 -21.76 4.77
N ASP A 143 0.51 -22.04 5.21
CA ASP A 143 -0.24 -23.24 4.79
C ASP A 143 -0.79 -23.11 3.37
N ASN A 144 -0.76 -21.92 2.78
CA ASN A 144 -1.18 -21.72 1.41
C ASN A 144 -0.20 -22.44 0.44
N PRO A 145 -0.68 -23.25 -0.53
CA PRO A 145 0.17 -23.93 -1.50
C PRO A 145 1.10 -23.00 -2.31
N PHE A 146 0.70 -21.74 -2.49
CA PHE A 146 1.43 -20.72 -3.22
C PHE A 146 2.35 -19.86 -2.33
N ALA A 147 2.48 -20.19 -1.04
CA ALA A 147 3.21 -19.41 -0.03
C ALA A 147 4.64 -19.01 -0.40
N LEU A 148 5.29 -19.77 -1.27
CA LEU A 148 6.69 -19.56 -1.68
C LEU A 148 6.85 -19.04 -3.11
N VAL A 149 5.78 -18.93 -3.88
CA VAL A 149 5.82 -18.59 -5.31
C VAL A 149 4.99 -17.36 -5.66
N ASP A 150 4.02 -16.99 -4.84
CA ASP A 150 3.26 -15.78 -5.02
C ASP A 150 3.98 -14.58 -4.35
N PRO A 151 4.28 -13.51 -5.10
CA PRO A 151 5.03 -12.36 -4.56
C PRO A 151 4.24 -11.60 -3.50
N LEU A 152 2.91 -11.55 -3.56
CA LEU A 152 2.11 -10.84 -2.57
C LEU A 152 2.08 -11.61 -1.24
N LEU A 153 1.88 -12.93 -1.28
CA LEU A 153 1.98 -13.81 -0.10
C LEU A 153 3.33 -13.68 0.59
N LEU A 154 4.42 -13.67 -0.17
CA LEU A 154 5.76 -13.47 0.38
C LEU A 154 5.93 -12.10 1.04
N ALA A 155 5.43 -11.04 0.42
CA ALA A 155 5.46 -9.70 1.01
C ALA A 155 4.68 -9.66 2.34
N THR A 156 3.46 -10.19 2.36
CA THR A 156 2.61 -10.24 3.57
C THR A 156 3.26 -11.09 4.66
N GLN A 157 3.85 -12.24 4.33
CA GLN A 157 4.63 -13.03 5.29
C GLN A 157 5.82 -12.22 5.85
N GLY A 158 6.52 -11.45 5.00
CA GLY A 158 7.57 -10.53 5.42
C GLY A 158 7.08 -9.50 6.45
N HIS A 159 5.91 -8.90 6.22
CA HIS A 159 5.30 -7.96 7.17
C HIS A 159 4.99 -8.62 8.52
N VAL A 160 4.39 -9.81 8.50
CA VAL A 160 4.08 -10.57 9.71
C VAL A 160 5.35 -10.96 10.47
N LEU A 161 6.37 -11.47 9.76
CA LEU A 161 7.65 -11.88 10.34
C LEU A 161 8.39 -10.70 10.97
N ARG A 162 8.39 -9.55 10.29
CA ARG A 162 8.97 -8.30 10.82
C ARG A 162 8.26 -7.88 12.11
N HIS A 163 6.93 -7.94 12.14
CA HIS A 163 6.13 -7.56 13.31
C HIS A 163 6.41 -8.45 14.53
N ILE A 164 6.67 -9.75 14.33
CA ILE A 164 7.04 -10.67 15.42
C ILE A 164 8.55 -10.69 15.73
N GLY A 165 9.33 -9.77 15.14
CA GLY A 165 10.76 -9.60 15.42
C GLY A 165 11.70 -10.57 14.70
N LYS A 166 11.20 -11.39 13.77
CA LYS A 166 12.01 -12.30 12.94
C LYS A 166 12.62 -11.58 11.74
N ILE A 167 13.49 -10.61 12.03
CA ILE A 167 14.03 -9.68 11.02
C ILE A 167 14.77 -10.36 9.86
N PRO A 168 15.67 -11.35 10.08
CA PRO A 168 16.35 -12.02 8.96
C PRO A 168 15.39 -12.80 8.05
N GLU A 169 14.41 -13.49 8.63
CA GLU A 169 13.39 -14.22 7.86
C GLU A 169 12.54 -13.23 7.04
N ALA A 170 12.15 -12.10 7.62
CA ALA A 170 11.40 -11.05 6.95
C ALA A 170 12.16 -10.46 5.75
N ALA A 171 13.45 -10.14 5.93
CA ALA A 171 14.31 -9.63 4.84
C ALA A 171 14.36 -10.60 3.66
N ASN A 172 14.50 -11.90 3.93
CA ASN A 172 14.50 -12.94 2.89
C ASN A 172 13.15 -13.02 2.15
N MET A 173 12.03 -12.92 2.87
CA MET A 173 10.69 -12.94 2.23
C MET A 173 10.48 -11.72 1.32
N TYR A 174 10.87 -10.52 1.76
CA TYR A 174 10.77 -9.31 0.94
C TYR A 174 11.66 -9.36 -0.29
N ASP A 175 12.92 -9.78 -0.14
CA ASP A 175 13.85 -9.90 -1.26
C ASP A 175 13.35 -10.91 -2.31
N ARG A 176 12.83 -12.07 -1.85
CA ARG A 176 12.22 -13.07 -2.74
C ARG A 176 10.96 -12.54 -3.43
N SER A 177 10.11 -11.81 -2.70
CA SER A 177 8.92 -11.15 -3.26
C SER A 177 9.29 -10.20 -4.40
N LEU A 178 10.29 -9.31 -4.20
CA LEU A 178 10.76 -8.38 -5.23
C LEU A 178 11.31 -9.11 -6.47
N ARG A 179 12.08 -10.19 -6.26
CA ARG A 179 12.63 -11.01 -7.35
C ARG A 179 11.52 -11.65 -8.19
N LEU A 180 10.51 -12.24 -7.55
CA LEU A 180 9.39 -12.88 -8.23
C LEU A 180 8.45 -11.87 -8.89
N ALA A 181 8.19 -10.73 -8.24
CA ALA A 181 7.38 -9.66 -8.82
C ALA A 181 8.00 -9.11 -10.11
N LYS A 182 9.33 -9.07 -10.23
CA LYS A 182 10.02 -8.69 -11.46
C LYS A 182 9.77 -9.67 -12.62
N GLN A 183 9.56 -10.95 -12.31
CA GLN A 183 9.33 -12.00 -13.31
C GLN A 183 7.84 -12.13 -13.66
N ASN A 184 6.98 -12.16 -12.65
CA ASN A 184 5.58 -12.57 -12.80
C ASN A 184 4.57 -11.44 -12.53
N SER A 185 5.03 -10.25 -12.15
CA SER A 185 4.19 -9.15 -11.63
C SER A 185 3.41 -9.51 -10.36
N PHE A 186 2.81 -8.50 -9.71
CA PHE A 186 1.85 -8.74 -8.62
C PHE A 186 0.47 -9.15 -9.18
N PRO A 187 -0.34 -9.91 -8.41
CA PRO A 187 -1.67 -10.31 -8.81
C PRO A 187 -2.57 -9.10 -9.11
N HIS A 188 -3.54 -9.32 -10.01
CA HIS A 188 -4.46 -8.27 -10.45
C HIS A 188 -5.53 -7.99 -9.39
N SER A 189 -5.73 -6.71 -9.04
CA SER A 189 -6.71 -6.29 -8.02
C SER A 189 -8.13 -6.04 -8.57
N GLY A 190 -8.35 -6.35 -9.86
CA GLY A 190 -9.59 -6.03 -10.60
C GLY A 190 -9.82 -4.55 -10.82
N ALA A 191 -8.85 -3.69 -10.48
CA ALA A 191 -8.91 -2.26 -10.74
C ALA A 191 -8.58 -1.95 -12.21
N HIS A 192 -9.02 -0.78 -12.68
CA HIS A 192 -8.64 -0.27 -14.00
C HIS A 192 -7.11 -0.30 -14.18
N TRP A 193 -6.63 -0.60 -15.39
CA TRP A 193 -5.22 -0.88 -15.67
C TRP A 193 -4.27 0.20 -15.12
N PHE A 194 -4.67 1.47 -15.20
CA PHE A 194 -3.89 2.60 -14.69
C PHE A 194 -3.77 2.56 -13.15
N THR A 195 -4.88 2.31 -12.45
CA THR A 195 -4.91 2.14 -10.99
C THR A 195 -4.05 0.95 -10.58
N GLN A 196 -4.17 -0.17 -11.29
CA GLN A 196 -3.37 -1.37 -11.04
C GLN A 196 -1.87 -1.04 -11.15
N LYS A 197 -1.45 -0.30 -12.18
CA LYS A 197 -0.04 0.10 -12.33
C LYS A 197 0.44 0.97 -11.17
N LEU A 198 -0.35 1.96 -10.75
CA LEU A 198 0.00 2.80 -9.60
C LEU A 198 0.08 1.99 -8.30
N LEU A 199 -0.87 1.08 -8.06
CA LEU A 199 -0.86 0.18 -6.91
C LEU A 199 0.38 -0.72 -6.93
N THR A 200 0.70 -1.34 -8.07
CA THR A 200 1.91 -2.17 -8.23
C THR A 200 3.17 -1.39 -7.90
N LEU A 201 3.33 -0.17 -8.43
CA LEU A 201 4.48 0.68 -8.09
C LEU A 201 4.55 0.97 -6.59
N SER A 202 3.40 1.24 -5.99
CA SER A 202 3.33 1.52 -4.55
C SER A 202 3.66 0.31 -3.69
N TYR A 203 3.21 -0.89 -4.06
CA TYR A 203 3.56 -2.13 -3.38
C TYR A 203 5.06 -2.40 -3.47
N ILE A 204 5.65 -2.27 -4.67
CA ILE A 204 7.10 -2.45 -4.85
C ILE A 204 7.88 -1.44 -3.99
N ALA A 205 7.44 -0.17 -3.95
CA ALA A 205 8.05 0.85 -3.11
C ALA A 205 7.97 0.51 -1.62
N SER A 206 6.80 0.08 -1.15
CA SER A 206 6.57 -0.34 0.24
C SER A 206 7.46 -1.52 0.63
N ILE A 207 7.60 -2.53 -0.24
CA ILE A 207 8.46 -3.69 0.01
C ILE A 207 9.93 -3.28 0.04
N HIS A 208 10.39 -2.40 -0.87
CA HIS A 208 11.74 -1.85 -0.81
C HIS A 208 12.00 -1.10 0.50
N HIS A 209 11.05 -0.29 0.95
CA HIS A 209 11.15 0.41 2.23
C HIS A 209 11.18 -0.54 3.42
N ALA A 210 10.33 -1.56 3.44
CA ALA A 210 10.31 -2.56 4.51
C ALA A 210 11.58 -3.41 4.54
N LEU A 211 12.12 -3.77 3.38
CA LEU A 211 13.42 -4.44 3.25
C LEU A 211 14.58 -3.54 3.71
N ALA A 212 14.51 -2.23 3.40
CA ALA A 212 15.47 -1.26 3.88
C ALA A 212 15.44 -1.12 5.41
N ASP A 213 14.26 -1.15 6.02
CA ASP A 213 14.08 -1.18 7.48
C ASP A 213 14.75 -2.44 8.07
N CYS A 214 14.54 -3.61 7.44
CA CYS A 214 15.17 -4.86 7.88
C CYS A 214 16.70 -4.78 7.81
N TYR A 215 17.28 -4.34 6.69
CA TYR A 215 18.74 -4.19 6.56
C TYR A 215 19.31 -3.17 7.54
N PHE A 216 18.57 -2.11 7.84
CA PHE A 216 18.99 -1.14 8.84
C PHE A 216 19.07 -1.76 10.24
N ILE A 217 18.07 -2.56 10.63
CA ILE A 217 18.07 -3.28 11.92
C ILE A 217 19.18 -4.34 11.98
N LEU A 218 19.49 -4.97 10.85
CA LEU A 218 20.61 -5.93 10.73
C LEU A 218 21.99 -5.26 10.60
N GLU A 219 22.06 -3.93 10.72
CA GLU A 219 23.27 -3.11 10.63
C GLU A 219 23.97 -3.13 9.24
N ASP A 220 23.31 -3.66 8.20
CA ASP A 220 23.75 -3.54 6.80
C ASP A 220 23.32 -2.20 6.20
N LEU A 221 24.01 -1.13 6.61
CA LEU A 221 23.72 0.24 6.19
C LEU A 221 23.87 0.47 4.67
N PRO A 222 24.86 -0.12 3.96
CA PRO A 222 24.95 -0.03 2.50
C PRO A 222 23.72 -0.61 1.79
N ALA A 223 23.27 -1.82 2.17
CA ALA A 223 22.09 -2.42 1.58
C ALA A 223 20.82 -1.62 1.91
N ALA A 224 20.67 -1.18 3.16
CA ALA A 224 19.54 -0.35 3.58
C ALA A 224 19.44 0.93 2.73
N LYS A 225 20.54 1.67 2.53
CA LYS A 225 20.57 2.89 1.72
C LYS A 225 20.17 2.62 0.26
N ARG A 226 20.62 1.51 -0.31
CA ARG A 226 20.26 1.09 -1.68
C ARG A 226 18.76 0.86 -1.78
N GLN A 227 18.17 0.16 -0.82
CA GLN A 227 16.75 -0.18 -0.83
C GLN A 227 15.85 1.05 -0.59
N TYR A 228 16.21 1.98 0.31
CA TYR A 228 15.47 3.24 0.45
C TYR A 228 15.43 4.03 -0.86
N ARG A 229 16.57 4.13 -1.56
CA ARG A 229 16.63 4.81 -2.86
C ARG A 229 15.76 4.12 -3.90
N ALA A 230 15.83 2.79 -3.98
CA ALA A 230 15.02 2.01 -4.92
C ALA A 230 13.52 2.24 -4.69
N GLY A 231 13.06 2.22 -3.44
CA GLY A 231 11.66 2.50 -3.11
C GLY A 231 11.24 3.94 -3.39
N ASN A 232 12.07 4.93 -3.03
CA ASN A 232 11.76 6.35 -3.25
C ASN A 232 11.65 6.70 -4.74
N LEU A 233 12.51 6.13 -5.59
CA LEU A 233 12.48 6.39 -7.03
C LEU A 233 11.19 5.92 -7.72
N LEU A 234 10.41 5.04 -7.08
CA LEU A 234 9.12 4.57 -7.60
C LEU A 234 7.95 5.50 -7.25
N LEU A 235 8.15 6.42 -6.30
CA LEU A 235 7.10 7.29 -5.79
C LEU A 235 7.28 8.71 -6.30
N PHE A 236 6.29 9.20 -7.04
CA PHE A 236 6.24 10.59 -7.52
C PHE A 236 6.06 11.62 -6.38
N ASP A 237 5.41 11.21 -5.29
CA ASP A 237 5.20 12.05 -4.11
C ASP A 237 6.38 11.98 -3.15
N LEU A 238 7.14 13.08 -3.07
CA LEU A 238 8.29 13.23 -2.17
C LEU A 238 7.91 13.11 -0.69
N SER A 239 6.66 13.40 -0.29
CA SER A 239 6.25 13.25 1.11
C SER A 239 6.13 11.80 1.57
N LEU A 240 6.09 10.85 0.63
CA LEU A 240 6.10 9.41 0.93
C LEU A 240 7.50 8.82 0.88
N TRP A 241 8.51 9.61 0.52
CA TRP A 241 9.89 9.16 0.54
C TRP A 241 10.31 8.85 1.97
N ARG A 242 10.91 7.67 2.16
CA ARG A 242 11.50 7.28 3.43
C ARG A 242 12.99 7.57 3.39
N HIS A 243 13.44 8.24 4.43
CA HIS A 243 14.86 8.37 4.74
C HIS A 243 15.17 7.47 5.92
N ARG A 244 16.46 7.18 6.13
CA ARG A 244 16.95 6.32 7.21
C ARG A 244 16.09 6.53 8.46
N PRO A 245 15.54 5.47 9.07
CA PRO A 245 14.76 5.61 10.27
C PRO A 245 15.61 6.41 11.25
N HIS A 246 15.06 7.51 11.76
CA HIS A 246 15.64 8.14 12.91
C HIS A 246 15.80 7.02 13.94
N PRO A 247 16.98 6.85 14.58
CA PRO A 247 17.14 5.87 15.63
C PRO A 247 16.09 6.22 16.69
N ALA A 248 14.96 5.50 16.65
CA ALA A 248 13.98 5.56 17.69
C ALA A 248 14.74 5.08 18.91
N ILE A 249 14.82 5.96 19.91
CA ILE A 249 15.36 5.71 21.23
C ILE A 249 14.51 4.60 21.85
N ASN A 250 14.80 3.35 21.48
CA ASN A 250 14.45 2.18 22.26
C ASN A 250 15.77 1.61 22.74
N SER A 251 16.36 2.35 23.69
CA SER A 251 17.32 1.85 24.66
C SER A 251 16.64 0.77 25.51
N THR A 252 16.42 -0.39 24.92
CA THR A 252 16.41 -1.65 25.66
C THR A 252 17.52 -2.52 25.10
N ARG A 253 18.72 -1.93 25.01
CA ARG A 253 19.97 -2.66 25.19
C ARG A 253 19.93 -3.16 26.64
N LYS A 254 19.24 -4.28 26.87
CA LYS A 254 19.39 -5.06 28.09
C LYS A 254 20.85 -5.50 28.13
N THR A 255 21.64 -4.68 28.81
CA THR A 255 22.87 -5.08 29.47
C THR A 255 22.57 -6.23 30.41
N ASN A 256 22.66 -7.46 29.91
CA ASN A 256 23.00 -8.60 30.76
C ASN A 256 24.52 -8.79 30.66
N LYS A 257 25.24 -7.97 31.43
CA LYS A 257 26.56 -8.27 31.96
C LYS A 257 26.50 -7.99 33.47
N SER A 258 26.92 -8.98 34.26
CA SER A 258 26.94 -9.05 35.73
C SER A 258 25.54 -9.22 36.37
N ARG A 259 25.27 -10.20 37.24
CA ARG A 259 26.10 -11.07 38.08
C ARG A 259 25.65 -12.52 37.97
#